data_AF-A0A4Y3VFE3-F1
#
_entry.id   AF-A0A4Y3VFE3-F1
#
_cell.length_a   1.000
_cell.length_b   1.000
_cell.length_c   1.000
_cell.angle_alpha   90.00
_cell.angle_beta   90.00
_cell.angle_gamma   90.00
#
_symmetry.space_group_name_H-M   'P 1'
#
loop_
_entity.id
_entity.type
_entity.pdbx_description
1 polymer ?
#
loop_
_entity_poly.entity_id
_entity_poly.type
_entity_poly.pdbx_seq_one_letter_code
_entity_poly.pdbx_strand_id
1 'polypeptide(L)'
;MATAAATTAIALLTTAGALTAPAKATAATSAPAAACGEGSYQAEAVLNGNTWTARRGSTTVYTGTDLRSAVQAAVNSLTAGRTTKERVVVRGSGTMSAGSRISLPSYTTLDVCGTINVTGSGSGDQAPIYSRGTRDVEVQHLNVTGTPLYGVFMRNVQNVILGQIDMRLSRGLGIRIDNRGDTSQWTRNVRIDNVYVSGASSHAVETYGVDGITIGTVTARNVGESGLLLNQTINATVTKVDAENAGTGTGYAAFRMANRNGRVGSGYPTNIRVGEVIARGGGRGVFCVSESGGATIDRVTISNTGNNSVLIENCYNVNLAAQSGSVTGGGEIRLAARSEFPNNRDITIQNLTVTNSAIRESPCGENTSFPNNRLINSSQSIC
;
A
#
# COMPACT_ATOMS: atom_id res chain seq x y z
N MET A 1 -46.42 -48.85 57.16
CA MET A 1 -47.11 -49.68 56.15
C MET A 1 -47.31 -48.83 54.90
N ALA A 2 -46.83 -49.33 53.75
CA ALA A 2 -47.15 -49.02 52.35
C ALA A 2 -47.28 -47.52 51.93
N THR A 3 -46.30 -46.93 51.24
CA THR A 3 -46.10 -46.89 49.77
C THR A 3 -47.27 -46.36 48.94
N ALA A 4 -47.05 -45.24 48.24
CA ALA A 4 -47.33 -45.12 46.80
C ALA A 4 -46.55 -43.92 46.23
N ALA A 5 -45.62 -44.22 45.31
CA ALA A 5 -44.87 -43.26 44.51
C ALA A 5 -45.66 -42.95 43.22
N ALA A 6 -45.69 -41.68 42.81
CA ALA A 6 -46.16 -41.26 41.49
C ALA A 6 -45.01 -40.56 40.76
N THR A 7 -44.43 -41.27 39.80
CA THR A 7 -43.45 -40.79 38.83
C THR A 7 -44.15 -39.91 37.79
N THR A 8 -43.67 -38.68 37.60
CA THR A 8 -44.07 -37.83 36.47
C THR A 8 -42.84 -37.53 35.64
N ALA A 9 -42.85 -38.00 34.39
CA ALA A 9 -41.79 -37.80 33.41
C ALA A 9 -41.84 -36.37 32.85
N ILE A 10 -40.71 -35.66 32.86
CA ILE A 10 -40.54 -34.36 32.21
C ILE A 10 -39.97 -34.62 30.81
N ALA A 11 -40.75 -34.29 29.78
CA ALA A 11 -40.32 -34.34 28.39
C ALA A 11 -39.32 -33.21 28.10
N LEU A 12 -38.12 -33.55 27.61
CA LEU A 12 -37.18 -32.60 27.05
C LEU A 12 -37.66 -32.17 25.65
N LEU A 13 -38.00 -30.89 25.49
CA LEU A 13 -38.11 -30.27 24.16
C LEU A 13 -36.73 -29.84 23.68
N THR A 14 -36.22 -30.52 22.66
CA THR A 14 -35.05 -30.11 21.87
C THR A 14 -35.44 -29.03 20.87
N THR A 15 -35.05 -27.78 21.10
CA THR A 15 -35.15 -26.71 20.09
C THR A 15 -33.96 -26.80 19.14
N ALA A 16 -34.20 -27.23 17.91
CA ALA A 16 -33.23 -27.18 16.83
C ALA A 16 -32.97 -25.72 16.42
N GLY A 17 -31.77 -25.22 16.69
CA GLY A 17 -31.32 -23.91 16.20
C GLY A 17 -31.02 -23.98 14.70
N ALA A 18 -31.77 -23.21 13.91
CA ALA A 18 -31.49 -23.04 12.49
C ALA A 18 -30.15 -22.29 12.31
N LEU A 19 -29.17 -22.97 11.71
CA LEU A 19 -27.90 -22.38 11.28
C LEU A 19 -28.16 -21.40 10.13
N THR A 20 -28.19 -20.10 10.42
CA THR A 20 -28.20 -19.05 9.40
C THR A 20 -26.84 -19.02 8.69
N ALA A 21 -26.84 -19.28 7.38
CA ALA A 21 -25.66 -19.17 6.53
C ALA A 21 -25.06 -17.74 6.59
N PRO A 22 -23.72 -17.60 6.53
CA PRO A 22 -23.09 -16.29 6.53
C PRO A 22 -23.46 -15.52 5.25
N ALA A 23 -23.89 -14.28 5.40
CA ALA A 23 -24.20 -13.39 4.31
C ALA A 23 -22.96 -13.19 3.41
N LYS A 24 -23.10 -13.44 2.10
CA LYS A 24 -22.11 -13.03 1.09
C LYS A 24 -21.94 -11.52 1.18
N ALA A 25 -20.74 -11.06 1.52
CA ALA A 25 -20.37 -9.65 1.43
C ALA A 25 -20.48 -9.21 -0.04
N THR A 26 -21.55 -8.50 -0.38
CA THR A 26 -21.66 -7.78 -1.63
C THR A 26 -20.58 -6.70 -1.64
N ALA A 27 -19.67 -6.78 -2.63
CA ALA A 27 -18.68 -5.75 -2.87
C ALA A 27 -19.39 -4.40 -3.00
N ALA A 28 -19.14 -3.48 -2.07
CA ALA A 28 -19.63 -2.12 -2.20
C ALA A 28 -19.00 -1.52 -3.46
N THR A 29 -19.80 -1.33 -4.51
CA THR A 29 -19.43 -0.50 -5.65
C THR A 29 -19.10 0.88 -5.12
N SER A 30 -17.81 1.23 -5.11
CA SER A 30 -17.32 2.56 -4.76
C SER A 30 -18.04 3.56 -5.65
N ALA A 31 -18.74 4.53 -5.04
CA ALA A 31 -19.22 5.70 -5.78
C ALA A 31 -18.05 6.30 -6.59
N PRO A 32 -18.29 6.78 -7.83
CA PRO A 32 -17.23 7.43 -8.61
C PRO A 32 -16.63 8.56 -7.78
N ALA A 33 -15.30 8.68 -7.78
CA ALA A 33 -14.63 9.80 -7.13
C ALA A 33 -15.18 11.11 -7.72
N ALA A 34 -15.55 12.07 -6.87
CA ALA A 34 -15.97 13.40 -7.32
C ALA A 34 -14.90 14.02 -8.21
N ALA A 35 -15.28 14.84 -9.20
CA ALA A 35 -14.26 15.46 -10.04
C ALA A 35 -13.43 16.46 -9.21
N CYS A 36 -12.17 16.65 -9.59
CA CYS A 36 -11.28 17.51 -8.84
C CYS A 36 -11.84 18.93 -8.68
N GLY A 37 -11.85 19.42 -7.45
CA GLY A 37 -12.26 20.77 -7.11
C GLY A 37 -13.77 20.98 -7.10
N GLU A 38 -14.59 19.95 -7.31
CA GLU A 38 -16.03 19.99 -7.07
C GLU A 38 -16.36 19.98 -5.57
N GLY A 39 -17.58 20.35 -5.20
CA GLY A 39 -18.04 20.40 -3.82
C GLY A 39 -17.51 21.61 -3.03
N SER A 40 -17.86 21.69 -1.74
CA SER A 40 -17.49 22.81 -0.87
C SER A 40 -15.99 22.81 -0.54
N TYR A 41 -15.42 24.00 -0.41
CA TYR A 41 -14.06 24.23 0.07
C TYR A 41 -13.99 25.55 0.83
N GLN A 42 -12.98 25.69 1.68
CA GLN A 42 -12.80 26.88 2.54
C GLN A 42 -11.73 27.82 1.97
N ALA A 43 -10.73 27.26 1.30
CA ALA A 43 -9.68 28.02 0.65
C ALA A 43 -9.32 27.45 -0.72
N GLU A 44 -8.70 28.28 -1.55
CA GLU A 44 -8.19 27.86 -2.85
C GLU A 44 -6.90 28.59 -3.19
N ALA A 45 -6.12 28.00 -4.10
CA ALA A 45 -5.02 28.66 -4.79
C ALA A 45 -5.25 28.52 -6.30
N VAL A 46 -5.39 29.64 -7.01
CA VAL A 46 -5.75 29.66 -8.43
C VAL A 46 -4.65 30.35 -9.23
N LEU A 47 -4.20 29.73 -10.31
CA LEU A 47 -3.27 30.32 -11.27
C LEU A 47 -4.03 31.02 -12.40
N ASN A 48 -3.77 32.32 -12.59
CA ASN A 48 -4.24 33.09 -13.75
C ASN A 48 -3.03 33.71 -14.46
N GLY A 49 -2.77 33.29 -15.69
CA GLY A 49 -1.51 33.60 -16.38
C GLY A 49 -0.32 33.08 -15.57
N ASN A 50 0.55 33.98 -15.11
CA ASN A 50 1.72 33.65 -14.28
C ASN A 50 1.52 33.98 -12.80
N THR A 51 0.32 34.41 -12.40
CA THR A 51 0.03 34.86 -11.04
C THR A 51 -0.86 33.87 -10.32
N TRP A 52 -0.32 33.30 -9.24
CA TRP A 52 -1.09 32.59 -8.24
C TRP A 52 -1.80 33.58 -7.33
N THR A 53 -3.09 33.36 -7.10
CA THR A 53 -3.86 34.02 -6.05
C THR A 53 -4.46 32.98 -5.13
N ALA A 54 -4.12 33.02 -3.84
CA ALA A 54 -4.74 32.20 -2.82
C ALA A 54 -5.80 32.98 -2.06
N ARG A 55 -6.95 32.36 -1.82
CA ARG A 55 -8.09 32.97 -1.13
C ARG A 55 -8.68 32.06 -0.06
N ARG A 56 -9.24 32.66 0.99
CA ARG A 56 -10.17 32.04 1.93
C ARG A 56 -11.51 32.73 1.80
N GLY A 57 -12.50 32.05 1.22
CA GLY A 57 -13.71 32.71 0.74
C GLY A 57 -13.37 33.88 -0.21
N SER A 58 -13.84 35.08 0.10
CA SER A 58 -13.55 36.30 -0.67
C SER A 58 -12.21 36.98 -0.31
N THR A 59 -11.54 36.57 0.77
CA THR A 59 -10.33 37.23 1.25
C THR A 59 -9.09 36.67 0.57
N THR A 60 -8.32 37.53 -0.11
CA THR A 60 -7.01 37.17 -0.66
C THR A 60 -5.97 37.07 0.45
N VAL A 61 -5.29 35.92 0.53
CA VAL A 61 -4.22 35.65 1.52
C VAL A 61 -2.84 35.56 0.89
N TYR A 62 -2.75 35.47 -0.43
CA TYR A 62 -1.49 35.51 -1.18
C TYR A 62 -1.73 35.92 -2.63
N THR A 63 -0.81 36.72 -3.18
CA THR A 63 -0.66 36.95 -4.61
C THR A 63 0.83 36.88 -4.95
N GLY A 64 1.21 36.12 -5.98
CA GLY A 64 2.61 36.00 -6.38
C GLY A 64 2.80 34.98 -7.50
N THR A 65 4.04 34.59 -7.75
CA THR A 65 4.40 33.67 -8.86
C THR A 65 4.78 32.27 -8.38
N ASP A 66 4.93 32.05 -7.08
CA ASP A 66 5.40 30.79 -6.51
C ASP A 66 4.24 29.87 -6.10
N LEU A 67 4.16 28.69 -6.73
CA LEU A 67 3.13 27.67 -6.43
C LEU A 67 3.17 27.26 -4.96
N ARG A 68 4.36 26.95 -4.43
CA ARG A 68 4.49 26.41 -3.07
C ARG A 68 3.98 27.40 -2.04
N SER A 69 4.31 28.68 -2.19
CA SER A 69 3.86 29.76 -1.31
C SER A 69 2.36 30.00 -1.43
N ALA A 70 1.79 29.97 -2.63
CA ALA A 70 0.35 30.11 -2.81
C ALA A 70 -0.44 28.98 -2.14
N VAL A 71 -0.05 27.72 -2.37
CA VAL A 71 -0.72 26.56 -1.77
C VAL A 71 -0.53 26.56 -0.25
N GLN A 72 0.68 26.84 0.24
CA GLN A 72 0.91 26.90 1.68
C GLN A 72 0.10 28.04 2.32
N ALA A 73 -0.02 29.21 1.67
CA ALA A 73 -0.84 30.31 2.18
C ALA A 73 -2.33 29.93 2.26
N ALA A 74 -2.86 29.24 1.25
CA ALA A 74 -4.22 28.70 1.30
C ALA A 74 -4.39 27.73 2.48
N VAL A 75 -3.47 26.78 2.66
CA VAL A 75 -3.48 25.83 3.79
C VAL A 75 -3.37 26.54 5.15
N ASN A 76 -2.52 27.56 5.25
CA ASN A 76 -2.30 28.32 6.48
C ASN A 76 -3.49 29.24 6.82
N SER A 77 -4.31 29.60 5.84
CA SER A 77 -5.50 30.43 6.05
C SER A 77 -6.64 29.67 6.73
N LEU A 78 -6.63 28.34 6.66
CA LEU A 78 -7.62 27.48 7.29
C LEU A 78 -7.66 27.69 8.81
N THR A 79 -8.79 27.40 9.44
CA THR A 79 -9.07 27.72 10.85
C THR A 79 -8.05 27.04 11.78
N ALA A 80 -7.37 27.81 12.63
CA ALA A 80 -6.40 27.30 13.60
C ALA A 80 -7.09 26.44 14.67
N GLY A 81 -6.48 25.34 15.08
CA GLY A 81 -7.02 24.44 16.13
C GLY A 81 -8.29 23.68 15.74
N ARG A 82 -8.65 23.65 14.44
CA ARG A 82 -9.82 22.92 13.94
C ARG A 82 -9.80 21.44 14.34
N THR A 83 -10.99 20.89 14.57
CA THR A 83 -11.23 19.47 14.88
C THR A 83 -12.11 18.79 13.83
N THR A 84 -12.46 19.53 12.78
CA THR A 84 -13.20 19.07 11.61
C THR A 84 -12.41 19.44 10.36
N LYS A 85 -12.49 18.59 9.33
CA LYS A 85 -11.73 18.80 8.09
C LYS A 85 -12.17 20.09 7.39
N GLU A 86 -11.20 20.93 7.05
CA GLU A 86 -11.38 22.00 6.07
C GLU A 86 -10.59 21.65 4.80
N ARG A 87 -11.10 22.10 3.66
CA ARG A 87 -10.64 21.74 2.32
C ARG A 87 -10.02 22.92 1.57
N VAL A 88 -8.89 22.64 0.93
CA VAL A 88 -8.18 23.52 0.00
C VAL A 88 -8.24 22.95 -1.41
N VAL A 89 -8.59 23.78 -2.39
CA VAL A 89 -8.52 23.42 -3.81
C VAL A 89 -7.40 24.19 -4.52
N VAL A 90 -6.52 23.49 -5.23
CA VAL A 90 -5.46 24.10 -6.04
C VAL A 90 -5.86 23.99 -7.51
N ARG A 91 -6.00 25.11 -8.20
CA ARG A 91 -6.42 25.19 -9.62
C ARG A 91 -5.28 25.74 -10.46
N GLY A 92 -4.58 24.86 -11.16
CA GLY A 92 -3.47 25.22 -12.03
C GLY A 92 -2.24 24.34 -11.80
N SER A 93 -1.31 24.43 -12.75
CA SER A 93 -0.05 23.68 -12.73
C SER A 93 1.11 24.64 -12.48
N GLY A 94 2.13 24.18 -11.77
CA GLY A 94 3.31 25.00 -11.51
C GLY A 94 4.51 24.19 -11.05
N THR A 95 5.63 24.88 -10.88
CA THR A 95 6.90 24.27 -10.49
C THR A 95 7.21 24.58 -9.03
N MET A 96 7.84 23.63 -8.33
CA MET A 96 8.45 23.86 -7.01
C MET A 96 9.77 23.11 -6.86
N SER A 97 10.62 23.55 -5.91
CA SER A 97 11.89 22.89 -5.63
C SER A 97 11.72 21.58 -4.86
N ALA A 98 12.50 20.55 -5.20
CA ALA A 98 12.61 19.29 -4.47
C ALA A 98 13.16 19.47 -3.04
N GLY A 99 13.81 20.60 -2.76
CA GLY A 99 14.27 21.02 -1.43
C GLY A 99 13.19 21.71 -0.59
N SER A 100 11.92 21.62 -0.99
CA SER A 100 10.80 22.28 -0.33
C SER A 100 9.59 21.36 -0.16
N ARG A 101 8.60 21.82 0.61
CA ARG A 101 7.40 21.05 0.90
C ARG A 101 6.16 21.91 1.09
N ILE A 102 4.99 21.33 0.85
CA ILE A 102 3.70 21.86 1.31
C ILE A 102 3.27 21.02 2.51
N SER A 103 3.24 21.64 3.68
CA SER A 103 2.94 20.97 4.94
C SER A 103 1.44 21.02 5.22
N LEU A 104 0.82 19.85 5.36
CA LEU A 104 -0.59 19.69 5.71
C LEU A 104 -0.72 19.52 7.24
N PRO A 105 -1.33 20.47 7.96
CA PRO A 105 -1.67 20.28 9.38
C PRO A 105 -2.88 19.33 9.52
N SER A 106 -3.18 18.91 10.75
CA SER A 106 -4.34 18.07 11.02
C SER A 106 -5.65 18.65 10.48
N TYR A 107 -6.59 17.76 10.15
CA TYR A 107 -7.91 18.13 9.61
C TYR A 107 -7.83 18.97 8.33
N THR A 108 -6.93 18.59 7.42
CA THR A 108 -6.75 19.26 6.13
C THR A 108 -7.10 18.31 5.00
N THR A 109 -8.02 18.72 4.15
CA THR A 109 -8.26 18.10 2.85
C THR A 109 -7.60 18.97 1.78
N LEU A 110 -6.78 18.37 0.93
CA LEU A 110 -6.17 19.03 -0.21
C LEU A 110 -6.63 18.35 -1.50
N ASP A 111 -7.02 19.17 -2.47
CA ASP A 111 -7.40 18.69 -3.80
C ASP A 111 -6.64 19.47 -4.87
N VAL A 112 -5.74 18.81 -5.60
CA VAL A 112 -4.83 19.45 -6.56
C VAL A 112 -5.29 19.21 -7.99
N CYS A 113 -5.99 20.20 -8.55
CA CYS A 113 -6.58 20.19 -9.89
C CYS A 113 -5.62 20.76 -10.93
N GLY A 114 -4.41 20.24 -10.93
CA GLY A 114 -3.33 20.56 -11.85
C GLY A 114 -2.13 19.67 -11.57
N THR A 115 -0.97 20.08 -12.06
CA THR A 115 0.27 19.31 -11.93
C THR A 115 1.31 20.10 -11.15
N ILE A 116 1.87 19.47 -10.12
CA ILE A 116 3.06 19.98 -9.43
C ILE A 116 4.30 19.36 -10.11
N ASN A 117 5.04 20.19 -10.83
CA ASN A 117 6.33 19.80 -11.40
C ASN A 117 7.44 20.07 -10.38
N VAL A 118 8.13 19.03 -9.91
CA VAL A 118 9.18 19.17 -8.90
C VAL A 118 10.55 19.16 -9.57
N THR A 119 11.38 20.17 -9.30
CA THR A 119 12.70 20.33 -9.93
C THR A 119 13.82 20.47 -8.90
N GLY A 120 15.06 20.20 -9.34
CA GLY A 120 16.24 20.29 -8.49
C GLY A 120 16.41 19.08 -7.57
N SER A 121 17.11 19.30 -6.45
CA SER A 121 17.41 18.27 -5.45
C SER A 121 17.03 18.74 -4.04
N GLY A 122 16.91 17.79 -3.12
CA GLY A 122 16.57 18.03 -1.73
C GLY A 122 17.04 16.88 -0.84
N SER A 123 16.96 17.07 0.47
CA SER A 123 17.30 16.06 1.47
C SER A 123 16.35 16.16 2.67
N GLY A 124 16.32 15.10 3.48
CA GLY A 124 15.47 15.03 4.67
C GLY A 124 13.99 14.90 4.35
N ASP A 125 13.16 15.65 5.06
CA ASP A 125 11.70 15.50 5.06
C ASP A 125 11.02 16.43 4.04
N GLN A 126 11.39 16.30 2.76
CA GLN A 126 10.87 17.13 1.65
C GLN A 126 10.00 16.33 0.67
N ALA A 127 8.83 16.87 0.36
CA ALA A 127 7.88 16.32 -0.59
C ALA A 127 6.91 17.42 -1.00
N PRO A 128 6.43 17.47 -2.26
CA PRO A 128 5.42 18.44 -2.64
C PRO A 128 4.18 18.30 -1.77
N ILE A 129 3.84 17.10 -1.31
CA ILE A 129 2.83 16.88 -0.26
C ILE A 129 3.46 16.22 0.97
N TYR A 130 3.43 16.91 2.11
CA TYR A 130 4.07 16.47 3.35
C TYR A 130 3.14 16.59 4.56
N SER A 131 3.17 15.61 5.45
CA SER A 131 2.57 15.73 6.77
C SER A 131 3.31 14.91 7.83
N ARG A 132 3.44 15.45 9.04
CA ARG A 132 4.13 14.79 10.15
C ARG A 132 3.45 15.01 11.49
N GLY A 133 3.21 13.94 12.24
CA GLY A 133 2.62 14.03 13.58
C GLY A 133 1.19 14.57 13.59
N THR A 134 0.47 14.43 12.48
CA THR A 134 -0.87 14.97 12.26
C THR A 134 -1.92 13.88 12.20
N ARG A 135 -3.19 14.30 12.18
CA ARG A 135 -4.33 13.40 12.01
C ARG A 135 -5.39 13.95 11.07
N ASP A 136 -6.20 13.06 10.51
CA ASP A 136 -7.38 13.40 9.72
C ASP A 136 -7.02 14.24 8.48
N VAL A 137 -5.98 13.82 7.76
CA VAL A 137 -5.47 14.46 6.53
C VAL A 137 -5.96 13.71 5.29
N GLU A 138 -6.33 14.45 4.26
CA GLU A 138 -6.82 13.87 3.01
C GLU A 138 -6.19 14.58 1.80
N VAL A 139 -5.76 13.78 0.82
CA VAL A 139 -5.29 14.26 -0.50
C VAL A 139 -6.17 13.60 -1.54
N GLN A 140 -7.10 14.35 -2.13
CA GLN A 140 -8.16 13.80 -2.97
C GLN A 140 -7.67 13.51 -4.38
N HIS A 141 -7.10 14.51 -5.05
CA HIS A 141 -6.41 14.37 -6.32
C HIS A 141 -5.02 14.98 -6.24
N LEU A 142 -4.06 14.34 -6.92
CA LEU A 142 -2.71 14.84 -7.04
C LEU A 142 -2.06 14.35 -8.33
N ASN A 143 -1.53 15.29 -9.12
CA ASN A 143 -0.60 14.98 -10.21
C ASN A 143 0.79 15.53 -9.89
N VAL A 144 1.82 14.69 -9.99
CA VAL A 144 3.23 15.10 -9.77
C VAL A 144 4.11 14.67 -10.95
N THR A 145 5.00 15.57 -11.38
CA THR A 145 6.07 15.26 -12.34
C THR A 145 7.44 15.67 -11.80
N GLY A 146 8.50 15.25 -12.50
CA GLY A 146 9.86 15.73 -12.23
C GLY A 146 10.65 14.84 -11.27
N THR A 147 11.42 15.45 -10.36
CA THR A 147 12.43 14.80 -9.52
C THR A 147 12.21 15.03 -8.02
N PRO A 148 11.02 14.72 -7.45
CA PRO A 148 10.83 14.83 -6.01
C PRO A 148 11.76 13.88 -5.25
N LEU A 149 12.07 14.19 -3.99
CA LEU A 149 12.68 13.21 -3.09
C LEU A 149 11.65 12.12 -2.74
N TYR A 150 10.49 12.56 -2.25
CA TYR A 150 9.25 11.79 -2.14
C TYR A 150 8.14 12.56 -2.84
N GLY A 151 7.29 11.94 -3.64
CA GLY A 151 6.10 12.58 -4.21
C GLY A 151 5.05 12.90 -3.14
N VAL A 152 4.82 11.98 -2.22
CA VAL A 152 4.04 12.19 -0.99
C VAL A 152 4.83 11.63 0.19
N PHE A 153 4.87 12.37 1.29
CA PHE A 153 5.52 11.91 2.51
C PHE A 153 4.65 12.12 3.76
N MET A 154 4.23 11.02 4.37
CA MET A 154 3.43 10.99 5.58
C MET A 154 4.21 10.30 6.70
N ARG A 155 4.45 10.99 7.82
CA ARG A 155 5.26 10.47 8.93
C ARG A 155 4.55 10.57 10.27
N ASN A 156 4.44 9.47 11.01
CA ASN A 156 3.77 9.39 12.31
C ASN A 156 2.35 10.01 12.26
N VAL A 157 1.55 9.66 11.24
CA VAL A 157 0.22 10.23 11.00
C VAL A 157 -0.89 9.27 11.41
N GLN A 158 -2.12 9.80 11.58
CA GLN A 158 -3.31 9.00 11.87
C GLN A 158 -4.47 9.41 10.94
N ASN A 159 -5.30 8.46 10.52
CA ASN A 159 -6.50 8.73 9.72
C ASN A 159 -6.18 9.50 8.42
N VAL A 160 -5.38 8.90 7.54
CA VAL A 160 -5.00 9.52 6.25
C VAL A 160 -5.74 8.87 5.09
N ILE A 161 -6.25 9.70 4.18
CA ILE A 161 -6.86 9.25 2.91
C ILE A 161 -6.05 9.83 1.75
N LEU A 162 -5.55 8.97 0.88
CA LEU A 162 -4.97 9.33 -0.42
C LEU A 162 -5.91 8.80 -1.51
N GLY A 163 -6.55 9.70 -2.25
CA GLY A 163 -7.55 9.37 -3.26
C GLY A 163 -6.92 8.93 -4.58
N GLN A 164 -7.07 9.76 -5.61
CA GLN A 164 -6.53 9.51 -6.95
C GLN A 164 -5.19 10.21 -7.12
N ILE A 165 -4.12 9.43 -7.13
CA ILE A 165 -2.75 9.94 -7.18
C ILE A 165 -2.07 9.47 -8.46
N ASP A 166 -1.58 10.40 -9.28
CA ASP A 166 -0.85 10.11 -10.51
C ASP A 166 0.52 10.80 -10.45
N MET A 167 1.58 10.00 -10.53
CA MET A 167 2.95 10.48 -10.49
C MET A 167 3.73 9.99 -11.71
N ARG A 168 4.14 10.92 -12.57
CA ARG A 168 5.03 10.65 -13.72
C ARG A 168 6.39 11.23 -13.43
N LEU A 169 7.18 10.48 -12.68
CA LEU A 169 8.47 10.92 -12.14
C LEU A 169 9.61 10.57 -13.10
N SER A 170 10.75 11.19 -12.86
CA SER A 170 12.02 10.88 -13.51
C SER A 170 13.11 10.45 -12.53
N ARG A 171 12.90 10.72 -11.22
CA ARG A 171 13.72 10.28 -10.08
C ARG A 171 12.86 10.28 -8.81
N GLY A 172 13.39 9.73 -7.73
CA GLY A 172 12.78 9.78 -6.39
C GLY A 172 11.93 8.58 -6.03
N LEU A 173 11.20 8.71 -4.93
CA LEU A 173 10.23 7.74 -4.42
C LEU A 173 8.81 8.32 -4.59
N GLY A 174 7.83 7.51 -4.99
CA GLY A 174 6.45 7.95 -5.15
C GLY A 174 5.79 8.36 -3.82
N ILE A 175 5.30 7.39 -3.05
CA ILE A 175 4.64 7.63 -1.75
C ILE A 175 5.41 6.93 -0.63
N ARG A 176 5.83 7.70 0.38
CA ARG A 176 6.43 7.19 1.61
C ARG A 176 5.48 7.44 2.79
N ILE A 177 5.15 6.38 3.53
CA ILE A 177 4.33 6.45 4.74
C ILE A 177 5.05 5.72 5.87
N ASP A 178 5.54 6.42 6.88
CA ASP A 178 6.34 5.78 7.92
C ASP A 178 6.09 6.31 9.34
N ASN A 179 6.75 5.70 10.32
CA ASN A 179 6.82 6.18 11.70
C ASN A 179 8.25 6.52 12.14
N ARG A 180 9.16 6.80 11.19
CA ARG A 180 10.60 6.94 11.49
C ARG A 180 10.96 8.24 12.23
N GLY A 181 10.00 9.12 12.49
CA GLY A 181 10.17 10.25 13.39
C GLY A 181 10.06 9.88 14.87
N ASP A 182 9.24 8.87 15.19
CA ASP A 182 9.08 8.28 16.52
C ASP A 182 8.55 6.85 16.36
N THR A 183 9.41 5.85 16.54
CA THR A 183 9.05 4.45 16.30
C THR A 183 8.14 3.85 17.39
N SER A 184 7.94 4.55 18.51
CA SER A 184 6.95 4.17 19.53
C SER A 184 5.51 4.45 19.08
N GLN A 185 5.33 5.39 18.14
CA GLN A 185 4.04 5.83 17.64
C GLN A 185 3.84 5.37 16.19
N TRP A 186 3.14 4.26 16.01
CA TRP A 186 2.79 3.75 14.68
C TRP A 186 1.98 4.77 13.90
N THR A 187 2.24 4.86 12.58
CA THR A 187 1.28 5.48 11.67
C THR A 187 0.08 4.55 11.56
N ARG A 188 -1.14 5.08 11.68
CA ARG A 188 -2.36 4.27 11.78
C ARG A 188 -3.50 4.72 10.89
N ASN A 189 -4.34 3.76 10.50
CA ASN A 189 -5.58 3.97 9.77
C ASN A 189 -5.38 4.80 8.50
N VAL A 190 -4.68 4.20 7.53
CA VAL A 190 -4.40 4.82 6.24
C VAL A 190 -5.25 4.16 5.16
N ARG A 191 -5.79 4.96 4.25
CA ARG A 191 -6.47 4.50 3.04
C ARG A 191 -5.79 5.11 1.81
N ILE A 192 -5.46 4.28 0.84
CA ILE A 192 -5.03 4.67 -0.49
C ILE A 192 -6.05 4.10 -1.47
N ASP A 193 -6.69 4.93 -2.28
CA ASP A 193 -7.62 4.46 -3.30
C ASP A 193 -6.87 3.95 -4.52
N ASN A 194 -6.34 4.84 -5.35
CA ASN A 194 -5.56 4.46 -6.51
C ASN A 194 -4.32 5.32 -6.62
N VAL A 195 -3.20 4.66 -6.88
CA VAL A 195 -1.94 5.33 -7.19
C VAL A 195 -1.36 4.77 -8.48
N TYR A 196 -1.02 5.68 -9.39
CA TYR A 196 -0.19 5.42 -10.55
C TYR A 196 1.17 6.08 -10.32
N VAL A 197 2.25 5.31 -10.46
CA VAL A 197 3.62 5.85 -10.43
C VAL A 197 4.41 5.30 -11.61
N SER A 198 5.05 6.18 -12.36
CA SER A 198 6.04 5.79 -13.37
C SER A 198 7.36 6.52 -13.22
N GLY A 199 8.48 5.86 -13.55
CA GLY A 199 9.80 6.50 -13.66
C GLY A 199 10.44 6.94 -12.35
N ALA A 200 9.88 6.54 -11.20
CA ALA A 200 10.53 6.70 -9.90
C ALA A 200 11.85 5.91 -9.89
N SER A 201 12.93 6.49 -9.36
CA SER A 201 14.22 5.78 -9.23
C SER A 201 14.29 4.87 -8.02
N SER A 202 13.34 4.98 -7.09
CA SER A 202 13.17 4.16 -5.89
C SER A 202 11.80 3.46 -5.94
N HIS A 203 11.11 3.30 -4.82
CA HIS A 203 9.79 2.66 -4.72
C HIS A 203 8.67 3.51 -5.31
N ALA A 204 7.61 2.86 -5.81
CA ALA A 204 6.36 3.56 -6.11
C ALA A 204 5.57 3.85 -4.82
N VAL A 205 5.33 2.84 -3.99
CA VAL A 205 4.76 3.01 -2.64
C VAL A 205 5.57 2.24 -1.62
N GLU A 206 5.93 2.91 -0.54
CA GLU A 206 6.56 2.28 0.62
C GLU A 206 5.87 2.70 1.92
N THR A 207 5.54 1.69 2.72
CA THR A 207 5.17 1.86 4.13
C THR A 207 6.35 1.49 5.01
N TYR A 208 6.55 2.09 6.19
CA TYR A 208 7.51 1.62 7.18
C TYR A 208 7.09 1.89 8.64
N GLY A 209 6.51 0.88 9.31
CA GLY A 209 5.96 1.01 10.67
C GLY A 209 4.52 1.55 10.66
N VAL A 210 3.65 0.82 9.95
CA VAL A 210 2.25 1.18 9.72
C VAL A 210 1.32 0.09 10.25
N ASP A 211 0.29 0.48 10.98
CA ASP A 211 -0.72 -0.40 11.56
C ASP A 211 -2.11 0.02 11.07
N GLY A 212 -2.69 -0.81 10.21
CA GLY A 212 -3.96 -0.51 9.56
C GLY A 212 -3.75 0.31 8.30
N ILE A 213 -3.70 -0.37 7.15
CA ILE A 213 -3.71 0.28 5.84
C ILE A 213 -4.61 -0.48 4.85
N THR A 214 -5.47 0.25 4.14
CA THR A 214 -6.23 -0.27 2.99
C THR A 214 -5.73 0.38 1.72
N ILE A 215 -5.43 -0.43 0.70
CA ILE A 215 -4.96 0.02 -0.60
C ILE A 215 -5.90 -0.57 -1.66
N GLY A 216 -6.46 0.27 -2.53
CA GLY A 216 -7.13 -0.19 -3.74
C GLY A 216 -6.09 -0.71 -4.73
N THR A 217 -5.62 0.16 -5.63
CA THR A 217 -4.67 -0.24 -6.69
C THR A 217 -3.37 0.53 -6.62
N VAL A 218 -2.24 -0.19 -6.67
CA VAL A 218 -0.91 0.38 -6.99
C VAL A 218 -0.56 -0.02 -8.41
N THR A 219 -0.45 0.96 -9.30
CA THR A 219 0.04 0.78 -10.67
C THR A 219 1.45 1.34 -10.79
N ALA A 220 2.45 0.48 -10.96
CA ALA A 220 3.86 0.87 -11.03
C ALA A 220 4.44 0.58 -12.43
N ARG A 221 5.10 1.55 -13.07
CA ARG A 221 5.70 1.40 -14.40
C ARG A 221 7.13 1.90 -14.42
N ASN A 222 8.09 1.03 -14.76
CA ASN A 222 9.51 1.40 -14.87
C ASN A 222 10.01 2.09 -13.59
N VAL A 223 9.81 1.41 -12.46
CA VAL A 223 10.15 1.90 -11.12
C VAL A 223 11.44 1.22 -10.68
N GLY A 224 12.40 1.99 -10.15
CA GLY A 224 13.76 1.51 -9.88
C GLY A 224 13.84 0.43 -8.81
N GLU A 225 12.92 0.42 -7.85
CA GLU A 225 12.84 -0.59 -6.79
C GLU A 225 11.45 -1.25 -6.78
N SER A 226 10.80 -1.39 -5.61
CA SER A 226 9.51 -2.04 -5.53
C SER A 226 8.33 -1.23 -6.09
N GLY A 227 7.36 -1.92 -6.68
CA GLY A 227 6.04 -1.33 -6.95
C GLY A 227 5.32 -0.99 -5.65
N LEU A 228 5.12 -1.99 -4.79
CA LEU A 228 4.66 -1.82 -3.42
C LEU A 228 5.62 -2.51 -2.45
N LEU A 229 6.13 -1.76 -1.47
CA LEU A 229 6.88 -2.28 -0.34
C LEU A 229 6.08 -2.10 0.96
N LEU A 230 5.69 -3.24 1.55
CA LEU A 230 5.21 -3.30 2.92
C LEU A 230 6.38 -3.58 3.86
N ASN A 231 6.89 -2.52 4.50
CA ASN A 231 8.00 -2.60 5.42
C ASN A 231 7.46 -2.47 6.85
N GLN A 232 7.70 -3.45 7.73
CA GLN A 232 7.18 -3.45 9.10
C GLN A 232 5.71 -2.98 9.19
N THR A 233 4.84 -3.52 8.34
CA THR A 233 3.42 -3.15 8.29
C THR A 233 2.56 -4.28 8.81
N ILE A 234 1.49 -3.95 9.54
CA ILE A 234 0.51 -4.90 10.06
C ILE A 234 -0.90 -4.44 9.71
N ASN A 235 -1.84 -5.38 9.68
CA ASN A 235 -3.26 -5.11 9.41
C ASN A 235 -3.45 -4.40 8.05
N ALA A 236 -2.93 -5.00 6.98
CA ALA A 236 -2.98 -4.43 5.64
C ALA A 236 -3.93 -5.19 4.73
N THR A 237 -4.76 -4.47 3.98
CA THR A 237 -5.56 -5.01 2.88
C THR A 237 -5.16 -4.30 1.59
N VAL A 238 -4.79 -5.05 0.57
CA VAL A 238 -4.40 -4.53 -0.75
C VAL A 238 -5.27 -5.21 -1.81
N THR A 239 -5.99 -4.44 -2.61
CA THR A 239 -6.83 -5.03 -3.65
C THR A 239 -5.96 -5.51 -4.81
N LYS A 240 -5.08 -4.65 -5.33
CA LYS A 240 -4.24 -4.98 -6.49
C LYS A 240 -2.89 -4.27 -6.48
N VAL A 241 -1.84 -5.01 -6.82
CA VAL A 241 -0.54 -4.49 -7.25
C VAL A 241 -0.36 -4.84 -8.72
N ASP A 242 -0.22 -3.84 -9.57
CA ASP A 242 -0.02 -3.97 -11.01
C ASP A 242 1.31 -3.32 -11.38
N ALA A 243 2.36 -4.12 -11.54
CA ALA A 243 3.70 -3.61 -11.80
C ALA A 243 4.26 -4.12 -13.13
N GLU A 244 4.93 -3.21 -13.84
CA GLU A 244 5.68 -3.53 -15.04
C GLU A 244 7.08 -2.91 -14.94
N ASN A 245 8.10 -3.74 -15.16
CA ASN A 245 9.51 -3.34 -15.06
C ASN A 245 9.88 -2.70 -13.72
N ALA A 246 9.26 -3.15 -12.63
CA ALA A 246 9.63 -2.71 -11.28
C ALA A 246 10.86 -3.49 -10.80
N GLY A 247 11.92 -2.79 -10.39
CA GLY A 247 13.09 -3.39 -9.75
C GLY A 247 14.04 -4.11 -10.72
N THR A 248 14.02 -3.80 -12.02
CA THR A 248 14.90 -4.43 -13.03
C THR A 248 16.37 -4.38 -12.61
N GLY A 249 17.05 -5.52 -12.63
CA GLY A 249 18.48 -5.61 -12.27
C GLY A 249 18.76 -5.40 -10.77
N THR A 250 17.74 -5.39 -9.92
CA THR A 250 17.89 -5.15 -8.47
C THR A 250 17.48 -6.36 -7.61
N GLY A 251 17.57 -6.19 -6.28
CA GLY A 251 17.02 -7.10 -5.28
C GLY A 251 15.51 -6.96 -5.01
N TYR A 252 14.81 -6.02 -5.65
CA TYR A 252 13.42 -5.66 -5.33
C TYR A 252 12.38 -6.42 -6.16
N ALA A 253 11.10 -6.12 -5.92
CA ALA A 253 9.97 -6.85 -6.47
C ALA A 253 8.77 -5.96 -6.80
N ALA A 254 7.89 -6.40 -7.69
CA ALA A 254 6.58 -5.77 -7.88
C ALA A 254 5.84 -5.61 -6.54
N PHE A 255 5.78 -6.67 -5.74
CA PHE A 255 5.29 -6.65 -4.37
C PHE A 255 6.33 -7.21 -3.40
N ARG A 256 6.73 -6.41 -2.40
CA ARG A 256 7.75 -6.79 -1.41
C ARG A 256 7.23 -6.64 0.02
N MET A 257 7.55 -7.60 0.87
CA MET A 257 7.34 -7.57 2.32
C MET A 257 8.70 -7.67 3.02
N ALA A 258 8.99 -6.75 3.96
CA ALA A 258 10.29 -6.69 4.63
C ALA A 258 10.20 -6.27 6.11
N ASN A 259 11.26 -6.62 6.85
CA ASN A 259 11.54 -6.20 8.23
C ASN A 259 10.39 -6.47 9.20
N ARG A 260 10.06 -7.75 9.40
CA ARG A 260 8.99 -8.20 10.30
C ARG A 260 7.61 -7.69 9.90
N ASN A 261 7.39 -7.47 8.60
CA ASN A 261 6.06 -7.20 8.09
C ASN A 261 5.11 -8.35 8.46
N GLY A 262 3.90 -8.02 8.90
CA GLY A 262 2.87 -8.97 9.34
C GLY A 262 3.07 -9.55 10.74
N ARG A 263 4.15 -9.21 11.45
CA ARG A 263 4.37 -9.70 12.82
C ARG A 263 3.50 -8.95 13.83
N VAL A 264 2.65 -9.68 14.56
CA VAL A 264 1.82 -9.14 15.66
C VAL A 264 2.20 -9.85 16.96
N GLY A 265 2.65 -9.08 17.94
CA GLY A 265 3.23 -9.65 19.17
C GLY A 265 4.45 -10.51 18.81
N SER A 266 4.43 -11.79 19.20
CA SER A 266 5.47 -12.77 18.89
C SER A 266 5.20 -13.62 17.64
N GLY A 267 4.01 -13.52 17.04
CA GLY A 267 3.56 -14.41 15.97
C GLY A 267 3.28 -13.70 14.64
N TYR A 268 2.83 -14.50 13.67
CA TYR A 268 2.45 -14.06 12.32
C TYR A 268 1.02 -14.50 12.02
N PRO A 269 0.00 -14.01 12.75
CA PRO A 269 -1.38 -14.27 12.35
C PRO A 269 -1.61 -13.69 10.96
N THR A 270 -2.53 -14.27 10.19
CA THR A 270 -2.86 -13.70 8.88
C THR A 270 -3.53 -12.34 9.04
N ASN A 271 -2.78 -11.28 8.76
CA ASN A 271 -3.22 -9.89 8.85
C ASN A 271 -2.79 -9.02 7.65
N ILE A 272 -2.08 -9.61 6.69
CA ILE A 272 -1.79 -9.02 5.38
C ILE A 272 -2.63 -9.78 4.34
N ARG A 273 -3.57 -9.10 3.70
CA ARG A 273 -4.43 -9.66 2.66
C ARG A 273 -4.19 -8.94 1.34
N VAL A 274 -3.80 -9.66 0.31
CA VAL A 274 -3.55 -9.11 -1.03
C VAL A 274 -4.42 -9.85 -2.04
N GLY A 275 -5.29 -9.11 -2.73
CA GLY A 275 -6.20 -9.70 -3.71
C GLY A 275 -5.47 -10.18 -4.97
N GLU A 276 -4.65 -9.33 -5.58
CA GLU A 276 -3.93 -9.69 -6.80
C GLU A 276 -2.56 -9.02 -6.91
N VAL A 277 -1.56 -9.78 -7.32
CA VAL A 277 -0.27 -9.25 -7.77
C VAL A 277 -0.07 -9.60 -9.24
N ILE A 278 0.08 -8.58 -10.08
CA ILE A 278 0.47 -8.73 -11.47
C ILE A 278 1.86 -8.13 -11.66
N ALA A 279 2.79 -8.93 -12.17
CA ALA A 279 4.16 -8.52 -12.45
C ALA A 279 4.58 -8.91 -13.87
N ARG A 280 5.00 -7.92 -14.66
CA ARG A 280 5.51 -8.10 -16.03
C ARG A 280 6.92 -7.55 -16.14
N GLY A 281 7.90 -8.38 -16.52
CA GLY A 281 9.30 -7.95 -16.55
C GLY A 281 9.83 -7.59 -15.15
N GLY A 282 10.88 -6.79 -15.09
CA GLY A 282 11.37 -6.25 -13.82
C GLY A 282 12.29 -7.18 -13.02
N GLY A 283 12.39 -6.88 -11.73
CA GLY A 283 13.08 -7.69 -10.73
C GLY A 283 12.26 -8.93 -10.40
N ARG A 284 11.80 -9.06 -9.15
CA ARG A 284 10.95 -10.19 -8.73
C ARG A 284 9.47 -9.84 -8.88
N GLY A 285 8.60 -10.84 -8.95
CA GLY A 285 7.16 -10.63 -8.82
C GLY A 285 6.77 -10.40 -7.36
N VAL A 286 6.97 -11.42 -6.53
CA VAL A 286 6.71 -11.36 -5.08
C VAL A 286 8.01 -11.62 -4.31
N PHE A 287 8.30 -10.81 -3.30
CA PHE A 287 9.44 -11.03 -2.43
C PHE A 287 9.08 -10.86 -0.94
N CYS A 288 9.18 -11.94 -0.18
CA CYS A 288 9.08 -11.91 1.28
C CYS A 288 10.48 -12.09 1.89
N VAL A 289 10.88 -11.21 2.81
CA VAL A 289 12.21 -11.28 3.43
C VAL A 289 12.27 -10.71 4.85
N SER A 290 13.34 -11.02 5.57
CA SER A 290 13.72 -10.42 6.85
C SER A 290 12.63 -10.62 7.90
N GLU A 291 12.34 -11.89 8.17
CA GLU A 291 11.35 -12.31 9.15
C GLU A 291 9.94 -11.79 8.87
N SER A 292 9.53 -11.68 7.60
CA SER A 292 8.19 -11.18 7.25
C SER A 292 7.18 -12.33 7.11
N GLY A 293 5.89 -12.03 7.14
CA GLY A 293 4.90 -13.08 7.17
C GLY A 293 3.46 -12.63 7.33
N GLY A 294 2.62 -13.53 7.84
CA GLY A 294 1.22 -13.27 8.17
C GLY A 294 0.39 -12.88 6.94
N ALA A 295 0.75 -13.42 5.77
CA ALA A 295 0.31 -12.91 4.49
C ALA A 295 -0.45 -13.96 3.67
N THR A 296 -1.56 -13.53 3.08
CA THR A 296 -2.27 -14.29 2.05
C THR A 296 -2.37 -13.45 0.78
N ILE A 297 -1.89 -14.01 -0.32
CA ILE A 297 -2.01 -13.44 -1.66
C ILE A 297 -2.96 -14.35 -2.44
N ASP A 298 -4.14 -13.84 -2.78
CA ASP A 298 -5.19 -14.64 -3.39
C ASP A 298 -4.83 -15.03 -4.83
N ARG A 299 -4.39 -14.05 -5.64
CA ARG A 299 -4.05 -14.26 -7.05
C ARG A 299 -2.70 -13.69 -7.43
N VAL A 300 -1.99 -14.41 -8.30
CA VAL A 300 -0.75 -13.91 -8.92
C VAL A 300 -0.74 -14.17 -10.43
N THR A 301 -0.29 -13.19 -11.20
CA THR A 301 0.07 -13.34 -12.61
C THR A 301 1.46 -12.74 -12.80
N ILE A 302 2.46 -13.61 -12.92
CA ILE A 302 3.87 -13.21 -12.97
C ILE A 302 4.47 -13.70 -14.28
N SER A 303 5.07 -12.80 -15.06
CA SER A 303 5.65 -13.13 -16.35
C SER A 303 6.97 -12.43 -16.59
N ASN A 304 7.98 -13.19 -17.02
CA ASN A 304 9.27 -12.69 -17.50
C ASN A 304 10.02 -11.77 -16.50
N THR A 305 9.80 -11.98 -15.20
CA THR A 305 10.57 -11.36 -14.11
C THR A 305 12.02 -11.87 -14.09
N GLY A 306 12.92 -11.16 -13.43
CA GLY A 306 14.34 -11.53 -13.26
C GLY A 306 14.58 -12.78 -12.39
N ASN A 307 15.77 -12.85 -11.77
CA ASN A 307 16.34 -14.08 -11.19
C ASN A 307 15.41 -14.97 -10.35
N ASN A 308 14.48 -14.38 -9.59
CA ASN A 308 13.41 -15.13 -8.92
C ASN A 308 12.08 -14.50 -9.28
N SER A 309 11.17 -15.26 -9.87
CA SER A 309 9.79 -14.79 -10.08
C SER A 309 9.08 -14.61 -8.75
N VAL A 310 9.35 -15.51 -7.81
CA VAL A 310 8.94 -15.37 -6.41
C VAL A 310 10.12 -15.77 -5.53
N LEU A 311 10.40 -14.99 -4.49
CA LEU A 311 11.35 -15.35 -3.45
C LEU A 311 10.68 -15.24 -2.07
N ILE A 312 10.69 -16.34 -1.33
CA ILE A 312 10.28 -16.39 0.08
C ILE A 312 11.52 -16.74 0.88
N GLU A 313 12.04 -15.77 1.64
CA GLU A 313 13.33 -15.90 2.34
C GLU A 313 13.20 -15.55 3.82
N ASN A 314 13.33 -16.57 4.69
CA ASN A 314 13.12 -16.43 6.14
C ASN A 314 11.76 -15.81 6.50
N CYS A 315 10.68 -16.37 5.97
CA CYS A 315 9.31 -15.89 6.16
C CYS A 315 8.40 -16.88 6.88
N TYR A 316 7.27 -16.37 7.38
CA TYR A 316 6.40 -17.12 8.29
C TYR A 316 4.92 -16.97 7.95
N ASN A 317 4.15 -18.05 7.92
CA ASN A 317 2.71 -18.02 7.62
C ASN A 317 2.40 -17.23 6.34
N VAL A 318 2.94 -17.68 5.21
CA VAL A 318 2.69 -17.09 3.89
C VAL A 318 1.92 -18.08 3.03
N ASN A 319 0.76 -17.66 2.55
CA ASN A 319 -0.06 -18.40 1.61
C ASN A 319 -0.07 -17.67 0.26
N LEU A 320 0.62 -18.23 -0.73
CA LEU A 320 0.73 -17.69 -2.08
C LEU A 320 -0.25 -18.38 -3.02
N ALA A 321 -0.97 -17.57 -3.80
CA ALA A 321 -1.97 -18.01 -4.77
C ALA A 321 -3.09 -18.84 -4.13
N ALA A 322 -3.62 -18.33 -3.02
CA ALA A 322 -4.67 -18.99 -2.25
C ALA A 322 -5.93 -19.31 -3.07
N GLN A 323 -6.18 -18.58 -4.18
CA GLN A 323 -7.27 -18.85 -5.11
C GLN A 323 -6.75 -19.42 -6.44
N SER A 324 -5.76 -18.77 -7.06
CA SER A 324 -5.21 -19.19 -8.36
C SER A 324 -3.97 -18.39 -8.72
N GLY A 325 -3.08 -18.91 -9.56
CA GLY A 325 -2.08 -18.06 -10.19
C GLY A 325 -1.36 -18.66 -11.39
N SER A 326 -0.57 -17.82 -12.05
CA SER A 326 0.34 -18.23 -13.11
C SER A 326 1.72 -17.60 -12.93
N VAL A 327 2.75 -18.39 -13.23
CA VAL A 327 4.14 -17.92 -13.33
C VAL A 327 4.69 -18.44 -14.66
N THR A 328 5.06 -17.53 -15.56
CA THR A 328 5.49 -17.87 -16.92
C THR A 328 6.83 -17.23 -17.25
N GLY A 329 7.82 -18.07 -17.60
CA GLY A 329 9.18 -17.63 -17.87
C GLY A 329 9.84 -16.97 -16.65
N GLY A 330 10.95 -16.26 -16.91
CA GLY A 330 11.72 -15.60 -15.86
C GLY A 330 12.41 -16.57 -14.90
N GLY A 331 12.71 -16.08 -13.70
CA GLY A 331 13.36 -16.87 -12.65
C GLY A 331 12.46 -17.87 -11.93
N GLU A 332 13.05 -18.65 -11.02
CA GLU A 332 12.36 -19.65 -10.21
C GLU A 332 11.43 -19.05 -9.14
N ILE A 333 10.47 -19.85 -8.68
CA ILE A 333 9.73 -19.69 -7.43
C ILE A 333 10.57 -20.37 -6.36
N ARG A 334 11.17 -19.60 -5.44
CA ARG A 334 12.15 -20.11 -4.49
C ARG A 334 11.76 -19.87 -3.04
N LEU A 335 11.82 -20.92 -2.23
CA LEU A 335 11.95 -20.82 -0.77
C LEU A 335 13.44 -20.92 -0.44
N ALA A 336 13.97 -19.86 0.17
CA ALA A 336 15.37 -19.71 0.56
C ALA A 336 15.50 -19.34 2.03
N ALA A 337 16.71 -19.38 2.57
CA ALA A 337 17.00 -18.87 3.90
C ALA A 337 18.44 -18.35 3.97
N ARG A 338 18.60 -17.21 4.64
CA ARG A 338 19.88 -16.71 5.14
C ARG A 338 20.06 -17.21 6.58
N SER A 339 21.30 -17.48 6.95
CA SER A 339 21.67 -17.98 8.30
C SER A 339 21.47 -16.95 9.42
N GLU A 340 21.28 -15.67 9.08
CA GLU A 340 21.03 -14.58 10.03
C GLU A 340 19.65 -14.69 10.71
N PHE A 341 18.68 -15.35 10.08
CA PHE A 341 17.32 -15.47 10.57
C PHE A 341 16.88 -16.94 10.64
N PRO A 342 15.88 -17.27 11.48
CA PRO A 342 15.27 -18.60 11.42
C PRO A 342 14.72 -18.89 10.02
N ASN A 343 14.73 -20.17 9.65
CA ASN A 343 14.29 -20.62 8.34
C ASN A 343 12.80 -20.37 8.13
N ASN A 344 12.33 -20.52 6.89
CA ASN A 344 10.91 -20.43 6.54
C ASN A 344 10.07 -21.38 7.39
N ARG A 345 8.90 -20.93 7.84
CA ARG A 345 7.91 -21.78 8.50
C ARG A 345 6.48 -21.47 8.05
N ASP A 346 5.62 -22.48 7.97
CA ASP A 346 4.19 -22.34 7.65
C ASP A 346 4.00 -21.68 6.26
N ILE A 347 4.62 -22.24 5.21
CA ILE A 347 4.54 -21.69 3.85
C ILE A 347 3.69 -22.58 2.97
N THR A 348 2.68 -21.99 2.31
CA THR A 348 1.87 -22.68 1.29
C THR A 348 2.04 -21.99 -0.05
N ILE A 349 2.48 -22.74 -1.06
CA ILE A 349 2.58 -22.31 -2.46
C ILE A 349 1.63 -23.17 -3.29
N GLN A 350 0.52 -22.62 -3.77
CA GLN A 350 -0.56 -23.47 -4.29
C GLN A 350 -1.28 -22.93 -5.52
N ASN A 351 -2.02 -23.80 -6.20
CA ASN A 351 -2.93 -23.45 -7.30
C ASN A 351 -2.25 -22.67 -8.44
N LEU A 352 -0.96 -22.92 -8.68
CA LEU A 352 -0.20 -22.27 -9.74
C LEU A 352 -0.21 -23.10 -11.02
N THR A 353 -0.33 -22.44 -12.17
CA THR A 353 0.25 -22.95 -13.42
C THR A 353 1.64 -22.34 -13.59
N VAL A 354 2.68 -23.18 -13.53
CA VAL A 354 4.08 -22.76 -13.72
C VAL A 354 4.53 -23.23 -15.09
N THR A 355 4.96 -22.29 -15.93
CA THR A 355 5.36 -22.55 -17.32
C THR A 355 6.76 -22.04 -17.59
N ASN A 356 7.66 -22.87 -18.11
CA ASN A 356 9.05 -22.50 -18.45
C ASN A 356 9.79 -21.84 -17.26
N SER A 357 9.57 -22.35 -16.06
CA SER A 357 10.22 -21.92 -14.80
C SER A 357 10.39 -23.12 -13.86
N ALA A 358 10.71 -22.90 -12.58
CA ALA A 358 10.89 -23.96 -11.60
C ALA A 358 10.33 -23.56 -10.22
N ILE A 359 9.94 -24.56 -9.43
CA ILE A 359 9.69 -24.43 -7.99
C ILE A 359 10.85 -25.08 -7.24
N ARG A 360 11.48 -24.33 -6.34
CA ARG A 360 12.64 -24.82 -5.57
C ARG A 360 12.52 -24.47 -4.09
N GLU A 361 12.70 -25.46 -3.23
CA GLU A 361 12.87 -25.27 -1.79
C GLU A 361 14.28 -25.69 -1.39
N SER A 362 15.07 -24.74 -0.89
CA SER A 362 16.43 -25.03 -0.41
C SER A 362 16.97 -23.86 0.42
N PRO A 363 17.18 -24.04 1.73
CA PRO A 363 16.96 -25.29 2.50
C PRO A 363 15.47 -25.63 2.70
N CYS A 364 15.18 -26.84 3.20
CA CYS A 364 13.83 -27.26 3.60
C CYS A 364 13.29 -26.34 4.69
N GLY A 365 12.11 -25.78 4.51
CA GLY A 365 11.40 -25.05 5.55
C GLY A 365 10.74 -26.00 6.56
N GLU A 366 10.12 -25.41 7.57
CA GLU A 366 9.28 -26.12 8.53
C GLU A 366 7.81 -25.95 8.14
N ASN A 367 7.03 -27.04 8.06
CA ASN A 367 5.62 -26.99 7.68
C ASN A 367 5.36 -26.25 6.35
N THR A 368 6.06 -26.67 5.29
CA THR A 368 5.89 -26.16 3.93
C THR A 368 4.98 -27.09 3.12
N SER A 369 4.20 -26.53 2.20
CA SER A 369 3.26 -27.29 1.37
C SER A 369 3.11 -26.69 -0.02
N PHE A 370 3.00 -27.56 -1.03
CA PHE A 370 2.97 -27.20 -2.45
C PHE A 370 1.79 -27.82 -3.25
N PRO A 371 0.53 -27.70 -2.80
CA PRO A 371 -0.59 -28.42 -3.41
C PRO A 371 -1.07 -27.80 -4.73
N ASN A 372 -1.64 -28.64 -5.61
CA ASN A 372 -2.34 -28.23 -6.83
C ASN A 372 -1.53 -27.35 -7.80
N ASN A 373 -0.21 -27.51 -7.83
CA ASN A 373 0.64 -26.83 -8.80
C ASN A 373 0.73 -27.66 -10.08
N ARG A 374 0.41 -27.05 -11.22
CA ARG A 374 0.55 -27.64 -12.56
C ARG A 374 1.83 -27.12 -13.22
N LEU A 375 2.72 -28.04 -13.58
CA LEU A 375 4.01 -27.72 -14.21
C LEU A 375 3.92 -27.96 -15.73
N ILE A 376 4.37 -27.00 -16.53
CA ILE A 376 4.44 -27.09 -18.00
C ILE A 376 5.86 -26.70 -18.42
N ASN A 377 6.62 -27.66 -18.94
CA ASN A 377 8.07 -27.47 -19.22
C ASN A 377 8.82 -26.89 -18.01
N SER A 378 8.50 -27.41 -16.83
CA SER A 378 8.92 -26.88 -15.54
C SER A 378 9.33 -28.02 -14.61
N SER A 379 10.20 -27.70 -13.66
CA SER A 379 10.64 -28.64 -12.63
C SER A 379 10.17 -28.20 -11.24
N GLN A 380 10.10 -29.18 -10.35
CA GLN A 380 9.84 -28.95 -8.94
C GLN A 380 10.83 -29.79 -8.11
N SER A 381 11.58 -29.12 -7.25
CA SER A 381 12.56 -29.70 -6.34
C SER A 381 12.28 -29.16 -4.96
N ILE A 382 11.52 -29.94 -4.19
CA ILE A 382 11.05 -29.59 -2.84
C ILE A 382 11.51 -30.67 -1.86
N CYS A 383 11.52 -30.30 -0.58
CA CYS A 383 11.54 -31.29 0.48
C CYS A 383 10.11 -31.84 0.67
#